data_AF-M6WCE4-F1
#
_entry.id   AF-M6WCE4-F1
#
_cell.length_a   1.000
_cell.length_b   1.000
_cell.length_c   1.000
_cell.angle_alpha   90.00
_cell.angle_beta   90.00
_cell.angle_gamma   90.00
#
_symmetry.space_group_name_H-M   'P 1'
#
loop_
_entity.id
_entity.type
_entity.pdbx_description
1 polymer ?
#
loop_
_entity_poly.entity_id
_entity_poly.type
_entity_poly.pdbx_seq_one_letter_code
_entity_poly.pdbx_strand_id
1 'polypeptide(L)'
;MSNGEKREESHFFDCEVWGKPADIIQQYCKKGKQIAIEGRLKQDTWETPEGKKASRIRIVVENFQLLGSKDDSNSMSGSSSGGSSTFGGNSSSPESYNPPAPDGDDDIPF
;
A
#
# COMPACT_ATOMS: atom_id res chain seq x y z
N MET A 1 -4.54 17.12 39.43
CA MET A 1 -4.49 17.66 38.06
C MET A 1 -3.80 16.62 37.21
N SER A 2 -4.56 15.84 36.45
CA SER A 2 -3.98 14.85 35.54
C SER A 2 -3.51 15.62 34.31
N ASN A 3 -2.19 15.81 34.18
CA ASN A 3 -1.60 16.43 32.99
C ASN A 3 -2.07 15.64 31.77
N GLY A 4 -2.86 16.27 30.91
CA GLY A 4 -3.46 15.68 29.70
C GLY A 4 -2.42 15.46 28.59
N GLU A 5 -1.30 14.85 28.92
CA GLU A 5 -0.24 14.53 27.97
C GLU A 5 -0.62 13.28 27.18
N LYS A 6 -0.58 13.39 25.85
CA LYS A 6 -0.75 12.23 24.96
C LYS A 6 0.36 11.23 25.27
N ARG A 7 -0.02 10.06 25.78
CA ARG A 7 0.87 8.91 25.88
C ARG A 7 0.82 8.14 24.57
N GLU A 8 1.98 7.92 23.99
CA GLU A 8 2.16 7.00 22.86
C GLU A 8 2.60 5.65 23.42
N GLU A 9 1.85 4.60 23.07
CA GLU A 9 2.17 3.22 23.45
C GLU A 9 2.56 2.45 22.18
N SER A 10 3.68 1.74 22.25
CA SER A 10 4.20 0.93 21.15
C SER A 10 4.18 -0.54 21.54
N HIS A 11 3.65 -1.36 20.64
CA HIS A 11 3.58 -2.80 20.81
C HIS A 11 4.38 -3.51 19.72
N PHE A 12 5.03 -4.60 20.10
CA PHE A 12 5.82 -5.44 19.20
C PHE A 12 5.22 -6.84 19.20
N PHE A 13 4.95 -7.36 18.00
CA PHE A 13 4.33 -8.66 17.82
C PHE A 13 5.17 -9.50 16.86
N ASP A 14 5.29 -10.79 17.16
CA ASP A 14 5.89 -11.74 16.23
C ASP A 14 4.84 -12.19 15.22
N CYS A 15 5.19 -12.05 13.94
CA CYS A 15 4.36 -12.50 12.83
C CYS A 15 5.01 -13.71 12.17
N GLU A 16 4.21 -14.74 11.92
CA GLU A 16 4.63 -15.99 11.31
C GLU A 16 3.90 -16.15 9.96
N VAL A 17 4.67 -16.24 8.88
CA VAL A 17 4.16 -16.34 7.51
C VAL A 17 4.85 -17.48 6.78
N TRP A 18 4.09 -18.21 5.97
CA TRP A 18 4.56 -19.40 5.28
C TRP A 18 4.15 -19.39 3.80
N GLY A 19 4.85 -20.17 2.98
CA GLY A 19 4.54 -20.33 1.55
C GLY A 19 4.74 -19.06 0.74
N LYS A 20 3.96 -18.89 -0.33
CA LYS A 20 4.12 -17.78 -1.29
C LYS A 20 4.09 -16.37 -0.65
N PRO A 21 3.22 -16.06 0.33
CA PRO A 21 3.26 -14.78 1.02
C PRO A 21 4.62 -14.47 1.68
N ALA A 22 5.30 -15.49 2.21
CA ALA A 22 6.61 -15.32 2.84
C ALA A 22 7.68 -14.88 1.82
N ASP A 23 7.66 -15.46 0.62
CA ASP A 23 8.59 -15.11 -0.46
C ASP A 23 8.42 -13.64 -0.88
N ILE A 24 7.17 -13.18 -1.00
CA ILE A 24 6.86 -11.79 -1.36
C ILE A 24 7.30 -10.84 -0.25
N ILE A 25 6.99 -11.14 1.01
CA ILE A 25 7.41 -10.31 2.15
C ILE A 25 8.94 -10.23 2.22
N GLN A 26 9.65 -11.34 2.00
CA GLN A 26 11.11 -11.36 1.98
C GLN A 26 11.69 -10.43 0.90
N GLN A 27 11.08 -10.44 -0.29
CA GLN A 27 11.52 -9.61 -1.42
C GLN A 27 11.24 -8.13 -1.18
N TYR A 28 10.02 -7.76 -0.77
CA TYR A 28 9.53 -6.37 -0.82
C TYR A 28 9.43 -5.69 0.55
N CYS A 29 9.28 -6.43 1.65
CA CYS A 29 9.19 -5.85 2.99
C CYS A 29 10.57 -5.77 3.64
N LYS A 30 11.19 -4.59 3.59
CA LYS A 30 12.44 -4.27 4.30
C LYS A 30 12.15 -3.51 5.60
N LYS A 31 13.16 -3.39 6.48
CA LYS A 31 13.04 -2.64 7.73
C LYS A 31 12.52 -1.23 7.47
N GLY A 32 11.53 -0.78 8.26
CA GLY A 32 10.91 0.54 8.13
C GLY A 32 9.82 0.65 7.08
N LYS A 33 9.58 -0.39 6.27
CA LYS A 33 8.40 -0.46 5.40
C LYS A 33 7.16 -0.69 6.25
N GLN A 34 6.08 0.01 5.93
CA GLN A 34 4.80 -0.18 6.58
C GLN A 34 4.07 -1.35 5.92
N ILE A 35 3.38 -2.16 6.72
CA ILE A 35 2.65 -3.33 6.25
C ILE A 35 1.37 -3.46 7.08
N ALA A 36 0.25 -3.71 6.41
CA ALA A 36 -0.98 -4.16 7.05
C ALA A 36 -1.01 -5.69 7.01
N ILE A 37 -1.33 -6.30 8.14
CA ILE A 37 -1.33 -7.75 8.32
C ILE A 37 -2.71 -8.18 8.79
N GLU A 38 -3.26 -9.20 8.14
CA GLU A 38 -4.49 -9.89 8.53
C GLU A 38 -4.17 -11.37 8.80
N GLY A 39 -4.79 -11.92 9.84
CA GLY A 39 -4.63 -13.32 10.20
C GLY A 39 -5.16 -13.59 11.59
N ARG A 40 -4.56 -14.57 12.25
CA ARG A 40 -5.06 -15.09 13.54
C ARG A 40 -4.00 -15.09 14.62
N LEU A 41 -4.45 -14.89 15.86
CA LEU A 41 -3.60 -15.05 17.03
C LEU A 41 -3.41 -16.54 17.36
N LYS A 42 -2.17 -16.92 17.62
CA LYS A 42 -1.78 -18.26 18.05
C LYS A 42 -0.99 -18.14 19.35
N GLN A 43 -1.44 -18.87 20.37
CA GLN A 43 -0.69 -19.03 21.61
C GLN A 43 0.10 -20.33 21.54
N ASP A 44 1.41 -20.21 21.33
CA ASP A 44 2.31 -21.37 21.39
C ASP A 44 2.74 -21.58 22.84
N THR A 45 2.69 -22.83 23.29
CA THR A 45 3.14 -23.24 24.62
C THR A 45 4.15 -24.38 24.46
N TRP A 46 5.29 -24.25 25.12
CA TRP A 46 6.38 -25.24 25.05
C TRP A 46 7.07 -25.36 26.41
N GLU A 47 7.89 -26.40 26.57
CA GLU A 47 8.69 -26.61 27.78
C GLU A 47 10.12 -26.12 27.54
N THR A 48 10.66 -25.32 28.46
CA THR A 48 12.06 -24.90 28.42
C THR A 48 12.98 -26.07 28.79
N PRO A 49 14.27 -26.01 28.44
CA PRO A 49 15.23 -27.02 28.88
C PRO A 49 15.30 -27.19 30.42
N GLU A 50 14.88 -26.18 31.19
CA GLU A 50 14.79 -26.27 32.66
C GLU A 50 13.45 -26.87 33.17
N GLY A 51 12.61 -27.41 32.28
CA GLY A 51 11.33 -28.04 32.62
C GLY A 51 10.18 -27.08 32.89
N LYS A 52 10.32 -25.77 32.57
CA LYS A 52 9.28 -24.77 32.80
C LYS A 52 8.38 -24.63 31.58
N LYS A 53 7.07 -24.55 31.79
CA LYS A 53 6.12 -24.21 30.71
C LYS A 53 6.23 -22.72 30.38
N ALA A 54 6.54 -22.42 29.12
CA ALA A 54 6.57 -21.08 28.56
C ALA A 54 5.43 -20.93 27.53
N SER A 55 4.94 -19.71 27.35
CA SER A 55 3.95 -19.40 26.31
C SER A 55 4.27 -18.09 25.59
N ARG A 56 3.90 -18.00 24.31
CA ARG A 56 4.09 -16.80 23.48
C ARG A 56 2.93 -16.64 22.52
N ILE A 57 2.48 -15.40 22.37
CA ILE A 57 1.47 -15.02 21.37
C ILE A 57 2.20 -14.66 20.07
N ARG A 58 1.72 -15.23 18.97
CA ARG A 58 2.17 -14.93 17.61
C ARG A 58 0.96 -14.62 16.73
N ILE A 59 1.19 -13.85 15.67
CA ILE A 59 0.19 -13.61 14.62
C ILE A 59 0.56 -14.52 13.44
N VAL A 60 -0.29 -15.50 13.13
CA VAL A 60 -0.16 -16.28 11.90
C VAL A 60 -0.78 -15.48 10.78
N VAL A 61 0.03 -15.07 9.81
CA VAL A 61 -0.38 -14.20 8.71
C VAL A 61 -1.10 -15.01 7.65
N GLU A 62 -2.32 -14.59 7.31
CA GLU A 62 -3.13 -15.20 6.25
C GLU A 62 -3.17 -14.29 5.01
N ASN A 63 -3.18 -12.97 5.22
CA ASN A 63 -3.12 -11.97 4.16
C ASN A 63 -2.32 -10.74 4.60
N PHE A 64 -1.78 -9.98 3.65
CA PHE A 64 -1.06 -8.75 3.94
C PHE A 64 -1.17 -7.74 2.80
N GLN A 65 -0.96 -6.47 3.13
CA GLN A 65 -0.85 -5.39 2.16
C GLN A 65 0.38 -4.55 2.48
N LEU A 66 1.23 -4.34 1.48
CA LEU A 66 2.36 -3.43 1.62
C LEU A 66 1.84 -2.00 1.56
N LEU A 67 2.11 -1.24 2.61
CA LEU A 67 1.80 0.17 2.67
C LEU A 67 3.06 0.90 2.22
N GLY A 68 2.97 1.66 1.12
CA GLY A 68 4.11 2.32 0.49
C GLY A 68 4.94 3.14 1.49
N SER A 69 6.26 3.26 1.25
CA SER A 69 7.08 4.16 2.06
C SER A 69 6.84 5.60 1.65
N LYS A 70 6.85 6.49 2.63
CA LYS A 70 6.93 7.95 2.45
C LYS A 70 8.25 8.45 1.83
N ASP A 71 9.08 7.54 1.30
CA ASP A 71 10.48 7.78 0.92
C ASP A 71 10.77 7.66 -0.59
N ASP A 72 9.81 7.21 -1.40
CA ASP A 72 9.96 7.17 -2.88
C ASP A 72 9.89 8.56 -3.55
N SER A 73 10.15 9.64 -2.80
CA SER A 73 10.17 11.01 -3.30
C SER A 73 11.59 11.58 -3.51
N ASN A 74 12.67 10.84 -3.23
CA ASN A 74 14.03 11.41 -3.26
C ASN A 74 15.00 10.75 -4.26
N SER A 75 14.50 10.19 -5.36
CA SER A 75 15.35 9.76 -6.47
C SER A 75 14.73 10.13 -7.82
N MET A 76 14.47 11.42 -8.02
CA MET A 76 14.34 12.00 -9.35
C MET A 76 14.84 13.45 -9.34
N SER A 77 16.11 13.63 -9.01
CA SER A 77 16.87 14.84 -9.34
C SER A 77 18.11 14.41 -10.11
N GLY A 78 18.12 14.68 -11.42
CA GLY A 78 19.33 14.53 -12.23
C GLY A 78 19.11 14.28 -13.72
N SER A 79 19.02 15.39 -14.48
CA SER A 79 19.48 15.54 -15.87
C SER A 79 18.54 15.20 -17.03
N SER A 80 17.94 16.24 -17.62
CA SER A 80 18.33 16.65 -18.98
C SER A 80 17.91 18.08 -19.27
N SER A 81 18.92 18.95 -19.23
CA SER A 81 18.99 20.26 -19.89
C SER A 81 18.60 20.18 -21.36
N GLY A 82 17.82 21.15 -21.83
CA GLY A 82 17.51 21.31 -23.25
C GLY A 82 16.76 22.61 -23.51
N GLY A 83 17.42 23.75 -23.28
CA GLY A 83 16.92 25.03 -23.76
C GLY A 83 16.99 25.09 -25.28
N SER A 84 15.89 25.48 -25.91
CA SER A 84 15.89 26.13 -27.22
C SER A 84 14.64 26.98 -27.34
N SER A 85 14.78 28.29 -27.14
CA SER A 85 13.92 29.25 -27.81
C SER A 85 14.00 29.02 -29.32
N THR A 86 12.91 29.26 -30.07
CA THR A 86 12.91 29.91 -31.41
C THR A 86 11.61 29.65 -32.24
N PHE A 87 10.94 30.75 -32.58
CA PHE A 87 9.99 31.06 -33.68
C PHE A 87 8.62 30.37 -33.85
N GLY A 88 7.61 31.23 -34.08
CA GLY A 88 6.63 31.06 -35.18
C GLY A 88 5.23 30.65 -34.77
N GLY A 89 4.29 31.61 -34.77
CA GLY A 89 2.89 31.35 -34.47
C GLY A 89 2.15 30.57 -35.55
N ASN A 90 1.03 29.96 -35.16
CA ASN A 90 -0.23 30.02 -35.91
C ASN A 90 -1.37 29.52 -35.01
N SER A 91 -2.37 30.37 -34.78
CA SER A 91 -3.60 30.04 -34.07
C SER A 91 -4.50 29.24 -34.99
N SER A 92 -4.89 28.02 -34.59
CA SER A 92 -6.02 27.30 -35.20
C SER A 92 -6.61 26.35 -34.15
N SER A 93 -7.79 26.69 -33.64
CA SER A 93 -8.57 25.90 -32.69
C SER A 93 -8.92 24.52 -33.25
N PRO A 94 -8.91 23.44 -32.44
CA PRO A 94 -9.49 22.17 -32.84
C PRO A 94 -11.02 22.20 -32.70
N GLU A 95 -11.69 21.83 -33.79
CA GLU A 95 -13.13 21.71 -33.98
C GLU A 95 -13.74 20.65 -33.04
N SER A 96 -14.76 21.04 -32.27
CA SER A 96 -15.50 20.14 -31.37
C SER A 96 -16.50 19.29 -32.17
N TYR A 97 -16.33 17.97 -32.10
CA TYR A 97 -17.22 16.97 -32.71
C TYR A 97 -18.60 16.96 -32.03
N ASN A 98 -19.67 17.29 -32.77
CA ASN A 98 -21.05 17.20 -32.32
C ASN A 98 -21.75 16.01 -33.01
N PRO A 99 -22.07 14.90 -32.31
CA PRO A 99 -22.77 13.79 -32.93
C PRO A 99 -24.25 14.13 -33.23
N PRO A 100 -24.82 13.62 -34.33
CA PRO A 100 -26.25 13.75 -34.61
C PRO A 100 -27.09 12.94 -33.61
N ALA A 101 -28.26 13.47 -33.26
CA ALA A 101 -29.21 12.83 -32.35
C ALA A 101 -29.75 11.51 -32.92
N PRO A 102 -30.03 10.49 -32.08
CA PRO A 102 -30.63 9.25 -32.54
C PRO A 102 -32.13 9.45 -32.83
N ASP A 103 -32.51 9.35 -34.10
CA ASP A 103 -33.89 9.10 -34.50
C ASP A 103 -34.23 7.63 -34.19
N GLY A 104 -35.25 7.41 -33.37
CA GLY A 104 -35.68 6.08 -32.94
C GLY A 104 -36.91 6.11 -32.05
N ASP A 105 -37.97 6.77 -32.53
CA ASP A 105 -39.35 6.40 -32.19
C ASP A 105 -39.61 5.01 -32.79
N ASP A 106 -39.71 3.96 -31.98
CA ASP A 106 -40.43 2.72 -32.33
C ASP A 106 -40.64 1.84 -31.08
N ASP A 107 -41.88 1.88 -30.58
CA ASP A 107 -42.63 0.85 -29.84
C ASP A 107 -42.07 0.22 -28.55
N ILE A 108 -42.58 0.71 -27.41
CA ILE A 108 -42.56 0.01 -26.10
C ILE A 108 -43.88 -0.77 -25.96
N PRO A 109 -43.92 -2.10 -26.12
CA PRO A 109 -45.08 -2.88 -25.70
C PRO A 109 -45.11 -3.10 -24.18
N PHE A 110 -46.32 -3.06 -23.62
CA PHE A 110 -46.66 -3.38 -22.21
C PHE A 110 -46.29 -4.81 -21.81
#